data_AF-A0A1H4IK61-F1
#
_entry.id   AF-A0A1H4IK61-F1
#
_cell.length_a   1.000
_cell.length_b   1.000
_cell.length_c   1.000
_cell.angle_alpha   90.00
_cell.angle_beta   90.00
_cell.angle_gamma   90.00
#
_symmetry.space_group_name_H-M   'P 1'
#
loop_
_entity.id
_entity.type
_entity.pdbx_description
1 polymer ?
#
loop_
_entity_poly.entity_id
_entity_poly.type
_entity_poly.pdbx_seq_one_letter_code
_entity_poly.pdbx_strand_id
1 'polypeptide(L)'
;MLRYAALAFGAIIIASPAEAISRYTSTAMSCAEVQARIASEGAAIMRYQSRNNPTLPRYDRYVANEQLCPVGHIGARDTIPTADRAHCPVLRCKPEIKERLFRRPWVFSN
;
A
#
# COMPACT_ATOMS: atom_id res chain seq x y z
N MET A 1 -3.73 -15.59 57.90
CA MET A 1 -4.56 -14.56 57.23
C MET A 1 -3.81 -14.03 56.02
N LEU A 2 -3.68 -14.81 54.96
CA LEU A 2 -2.92 -14.41 53.77
C LEU A 2 -3.39 -15.23 52.56
N ARG A 3 -4.56 -14.92 52.04
CA ARG A 3 -5.11 -15.52 50.83
C ARG A 3 -5.81 -14.41 50.08
N TYR A 4 -5.63 -14.36 48.76
CA TYR A 4 -6.16 -13.33 47.86
C TYR A 4 -5.32 -12.06 47.76
N ALA A 5 -4.00 -12.22 47.60
CA ALA A 5 -3.22 -11.22 46.87
C ALA A 5 -3.63 -11.31 45.39
N ALA A 6 -4.27 -10.23 44.93
CA ALA A 6 -4.89 -10.11 43.62
C ALA A 6 -3.88 -10.27 42.47
N LEU A 7 -4.10 -11.28 41.63
CA LEU A 7 -3.45 -11.42 40.32
C LEU A 7 -4.33 -10.74 39.26
N ALA A 8 -4.29 -9.41 39.21
CA ALA A 8 -4.80 -8.64 38.08
C ALA A 8 -3.65 -8.45 37.07
N PHE A 9 -3.41 -9.46 36.23
CA PHE A 9 -2.47 -9.34 35.12
C PHE A 9 -3.15 -8.54 34.02
N GLY A 10 -2.90 -7.23 33.97
CA GLY A 10 -3.45 -6.33 32.96
C GLY A 10 -2.89 -6.66 31.57
N ALA A 11 -3.78 -6.98 30.62
CA ALA A 11 -3.41 -7.13 29.22
C ALA A 11 -3.09 -5.74 28.64
N ILE A 12 -1.80 -5.46 28.40
CA ILE A 12 -1.38 -4.26 27.67
C ILE A 12 -1.66 -4.52 26.19
N ILE A 13 -2.78 -3.99 25.70
CA ILE A 13 -3.07 -3.97 24.27
C ILE A 13 -2.20 -2.87 23.67
N ILE A 14 -1.16 -3.27 22.94
CA ILE A 14 -0.34 -2.34 22.18
C ILE A 14 -1.20 -1.86 21.01
N ALA A 15 -1.88 -0.73 21.17
CA ALA A 15 -2.58 -0.07 20.08
C ALA A 15 -1.52 0.45 19.10
N SER A 16 -1.22 -0.33 18.06
CA SER A 16 -0.44 0.16 16.93
C SER A 16 -1.21 1.33 16.30
N PRO A 17 -0.54 2.44 15.95
CA PRO A 17 -1.21 3.57 15.33
C PRO A 17 -1.94 3.06 14.08
N ALA A 18 -3.23 3.33 14.02
CA ALA A 18 -3.94 3.30 12.76
C ALA A 18 -3.38 4.47 11.94
N GLU A 19 -2.24 4.25 11.27
CA GLU A 19 -1.64 5.20 10.33
C GLU A 19 -2.75 5.61 9.37
N ALA A 20 -3.20 6.86 9.50
CA ALA A 20 -4.23 7.42 8.65
C ALA A 20 -3.59 7.60 7.27
N ILE A 21 -3.74 6.60 6.41
CA ILE A 21 -3.08 6.61 5.10
C ILE A 21 -3.64 7.77 4.29
N SER A 22 -2.77 8.74 4.03
CA SER A 22 -3.12 9.92 3.28
C SER A 22 -3.44 9.58 1.83
N ARG A 23 -4.32 10.39 1.25
CA ARG A 23 -4.73 10.27 -0.15
C ARG A 23 -4.27 11.49 -0.91
N TYR A 24 -3.54 11.28 -2.00
CA TYR A 24 -3.03 12.36 -2.84
C TYR A 24 -3.38 12.13 -4.31
N THR A 25 -3.31 13.19 -5.10
CA THR A 25 -3.41 13.09 -6.57
C THR A 25 -2.00 13.15 -7.15
N SER A 26 -1.50 12.06 -7.76
CA SER A 26 -0.09 11.99 -8.18
C SER A 26 0.23 12.98 -9.29
N THR A 27 -0.72 13.24 -10.19
CA THR A 27 -0.58 14.19 -11.31
C THR A 27 -0.60 15.66 -10.88
N ALA A 28 -0.83 15.94 -9.59
CA ALA A 28 -0.74 17.28 -9.00
C ALA A 28 0.59 17.53 -8.26
N MET A 29 1.49 16.54 -8.26
CA MET A 29 2.81 16.60 -7.60
C MET A 29 3.90 16.17 -8.58
N SER A 30 5.13 16.58 -8.31
CA SER A 30 6.32 16.07 -8.98
C SER A 30 6.67 14.65 -8.52
N CYS A 31 7.51 13.95 -9.28
CA CYS A 31 7.99 12.62 -8.93
C CYS A 31 8.77 12.63 -7.61
N ALA A 32 9.59 13.66 -7.39
CA ALA A 32 10.34 13.83 -6.16
C ALA A 32 9.41 14.02 -4.95
N GLU A 33 8.37 14.85 -5.08
CA GLU A 33 7.39 15.05 -4.00
C GLU A 33 6.61 13.78 -3.68
N VAL A 34 6.18 13.03 -4.70
CA VAL A 34 5.52 11.72 -4.51
C VAL A 34 6.42 10.77 -3.71
N GLN A 35 7.68 10.64 -4.12
CA GLN A 35 8.63 9.75 -3.46
C GLN A 35 8.91 10.21 -2.02
N ALA A 36 9.07 11.51 -1.80
CA ALA A 36 9.25 12.09 -0.48
C ALA A 36 8.06 11.80 0.44
N ARG A 37 6.82 11.95 -0.06
CA ARG A 37 5.59 11.64 0.70
C ARG A 37 5.50 10.17 1.07
N ILE A 38 5.76 9.27 0.12
CA ILE A 38 5.77 7.83 0.38
C ILE A 38 6.85 7.48 1.41
N ALA A 39 8.04 8.08 1.31
CA ALA A 39 9.13 7.85 2.25
C ALA A 39 8.82 8.39 3.65
N SER A 40 8.17 9.56 3.77
CA SER A 40 7.86 10.18 5.06
C SER A 40 6.70 9.50 5.79
N GLU A 41 5.69 9.04 5.05
CA GLU A 41 4.48 8.43 5.62
C GLU A 41 4.55 6.90 5.65
N GLY A 42 5.55 6.30 4.99
CA GLY A 42 5.67 4.85 4.81
C GLY A 42 4.67 4.27 3.82
N ALA A 43 3.43 4.77 3.76
CA ALA A 43 2.39 4.35 2.83
C ALA A 43 1.47 5.51 2.43
N ALA A 44 1.15 5.62 1.14
CA ALA A 44 0.22 6.61 0.62
C ALA A 44 -0.70 6.02 -0.47
N ILE A 45 -1.95 6.50 -0.55
CA ILE A 45 -2.86 6.15 -1.65
C ILE A 45 -2.81 7.25 -2.69
N MET A 46 -2.38 6.91 -3.90
CA MET A 46 -2.35 7.86 -5.02
C MET A 46 -3.52 7.64 -5.95
N ARG A 47 -4.18 8.76 -6.27
CA ARG A 47 -5.23 8.89 -7.27
C ARG A 47 -4.66 9.43 -8.57
N TYR A 48 -4.97 8.78 -9.68
CA TYR A 48 -4.61 9.21 -11.04
C TYR A 48 -5.51 8.53 -12.07
N GLN A 49 -5.59 9.07 -13.29
CA GLN A 49 -6.39 8.43 -14.34
C GLN A 49 -5.65 7.24 -14.94
N SER A 50 -6.39 6.18 -15.28
CA SER A 50 -5.80 5.05 -16.01
C SER A 50 -5.35 5.49 -17.40
N ARG A 51 -4.11 5.11 -17.77
CA ARG A 51 -3.56 5.34 -19.12
C ARG A 51 -4.39 4.67 -20.21
N ASN A 52 -4.96 3.50 -19.93
CA ASN A 52 -5.70 2.71 -20.91
C ASN A 52 -7.19 3.10 -20.97
N ASN A 53 -7.71 3.74 -19.92
CA ASN A 53 -9.10 4.18 -19.86
C ASN A 53 -9.19 5.45 -19.00
N PRO A 54 -9.08 6.65 -19.60
CA PRO A 54 -9.01 7.91 -18.86
C PRO A 54 -10.29 8.27 -18.09
N THR A 55 -11.39 7.55 -18.33
CA THR A 55 -12.64 7.69 -17.57
C THR A 55 -12.57 6.97 -16.21
N LEU A 56 -11.60 6.06 -16.01
CA LEU A 56 -11.46 5.27 -14.80
C LEU A 56 -10.35 5.83 -13.89
N PRO A 57 -10.70 6.44 -12.75
CA PRO A 57 -9.71 6.82 -11.75
C PRO A 57 -9.15 5.56 -11.07
N ARG A 58 -7.83 5.50 -10.98
CA ARG A 58 -7.11 4.47 -10.24
C ARG A 58 -6.77 4.99 -8.85
N TYR A 59 -6.94 4.10 -7.87
CA TYR A 59 -6.50 4.29 -6.50
C TYR A 59 -5.63 3.09 -6.16
N ASP A 60 -4.34 3.34 -6.03
CA ASP A 60 -3.38 2.29 -5.69
C ASP A 60 -2.62 2.74 -4.43
N ARG A 61 -2.28 1.80 -3.56
CA ARG A 61 -1.43 2.03 -2.39
C ARG A 61 0.04 1.86 -2.81
N TYR A 62 0.84 2.86 -2.49
CA TYR A 62 2.29 2.85 -2.66
C TYR A 62 2.96 2.91 -1.29
N VAL A 63 4.08 2.22 -1.16
CA VAL A 63 4.76 2.03 0.13
C VAL A 63 6.26 2.26 0.00
N ALA A 64 6.92 2.65 1.09
CA ALA A 64 8.37 2.77 1.16
C ALA A 64 9.05 1.40 1.19
N ASN A 65 8.39 0.39 1.77
CA ASN A 65 8.88 -0.98 1.90
C ASN A 65 7.72 -1.98 1.71
N GLU A 66 8.00 -3.14 1.10
CA GLU A 66 7.00 -4.19 0.86
C GLU A 66 6.33 -4.72 2.13
N GLN A 67 7.02 -4.65 3.27
CA GLN A 67 6.49 -5.04 4.59
C GLN A 67 5.31 -4.17 5.05
N LEU A 68 5.14 -2.99 4.45
CA LEU A 68 4.02 -2.07 4.73
C LEU A 68 2.80 -2.36 3.84
N CYS A 69 2.89 -3.35 2.96
CA CYS A 69 1.73 -3.82 2.22
C CYS A 69 0.74 -4.53 3.14
N PRO A 70 -0.58 -4.38 2.87
CA PRO A 70 -1.59 -5.10 3.64
C PRO A 70 -1.45 -6.61 3.46
N VAL A 71 -1.97 -7.37 4.43
CA VAL A 71 -1.95 -8.85 4.39
C VAL A 71 -2.52 -9.37 3.06
N GLY A 72 -1.88 -10.38 2.48
CA GLY A 72 -2.24 -10.96 1.18
C GLY A 72 -1.87 -10.10 -0.03
N HIS A 73 -1.08 -9.03 0.17
CA HIS A 73 -0.48 -8.23 -0.90
C HIS A 73 1.04 -8.30 -0.86
N ILE A 74 1.66 -8.11 -2.02
CA ILE A 74 3.11 -8.01 -2.19
C ILE A 74 3.47 -6.62 -2.74
N GLY A 75 4.67 -6.16 -2.40
CA GLY A 75 5.26 -4.95 -3.01
C GLY A 75 5.78 -5.26 -4.40
N ALA A 76 5.33 -4.52 -5.40
CA ALA A 76 5.79 -4.64 -6.78
C ALA A 76 6.33 -3.32 -7.30
N ARG A 77 7.52 -3.36 -7.90
CA ARG A 77 8.06 -2.19 -8.61
C ARG A 77 7.12 -1.84 -9.74
N ASP A 78 6.61 -0.61 -9.71
CA ASP A 78 5.66 -0.09 -10.70
C ASP A 78 6.01 1.38 -10.99
N THR A 79 5.26 1.99 -11.89
CA THR A 79 5.41 3.42 -12.22
C THR A 79 4.08 4.15 -12.13
N ILE A 80 4.14 5.42 -11.73
CA ILE A 80 2.97 6.28 -11.68
C ILE A 80 3.19 7.55 -12.51
N PRO A 81 2.12 8.09 -13.11
CA PRO A 81 2.18 9.41 -13.73
C PRO A 81 2.21 10.50 -12.65
N THR A 82 3.14 11.43 -12.79
CA THR A 82 3.26 12.66 -12.01
C THR A 82 3.19 13.89 -12.93
N ALA A 83 3.14 15.09 -12.36
CA ALA A 83 3.03 16.33 -13.13
C ALA A 83 4.23 16.54 -14.09
N ASP A 84 5.41 16.13 -13.65
CA ASP A 84 6.70 16.31 -14.32
C ASP A 84 7.19 15.06 -15.07
N ARG A 85 6.73 13.86 -14.68
CA ARG A 85 7.24 12.59 -15.21
C ARG A 85 6.13 11.57 -15.42
N ALA A 86 6.03 11.07 -16.64
CA ALA A 86 5.08 10.01 -16.99
C ALA A 86 5.32 8.69 -16.22
N HIS A 87 6.57 8.34 -15.95
CA HIS A 87 6.97 7.06 -15.35
C HIS A 87 7.83 7.29 -14.11
N CYS A 88 7.21 7.75 -13.02
CA CYS A 88 7.89 7.90 -11.74
C CYS A 88 7.99 6.52 -11.04
N PRO A 89 9.19 6.04 -10.68
CA PRO A 89 9.36 4.71 -10.08
C PRO A 89 8.91 4.69 -8.62
N VAL A 90 8.08 3.70 -8.26
CA VAL A 90 7.52 3.51 -6.93
C VAL A 90 7.31 2.03 -6.62
N LEU A 91 7.02 1.71 -5.35
CA LEU A 91 6.64 0.36 -4.92
C LEU A 91 5.14 0.31 -4.62
N ARG A 92 4.40 -0.45 -5.42
CA ARG A 92 2.94 -0.57 -5.35
C ARG A 92 2.54 -1.88 -4.69
N CYS A 93 1.57 -1.84 -3.78
CA CYS A 93 0.98 -3.07 -3.25
C CYS A 93 -0.02 -3.68 -4.23
N LYS A 94 0.11 -4.97 -4.51
CA LYS A 94 -0.85 -5.71 -5.35
C LYS A 94 -1.23 -7.05 -4.71
N PRO A 95 -2.45 -7.57 -4.93
CA PRO A 95 -2.88 -8.83 -4.35
C PRO A 95 -1.98 -9.99 -4.80
N GLU A 96 -1.50 -10.80 -3.86
CA GLU A 96 -0.65 -11.97 -4.12
C GLU A 96 -1.40 -13.05 -4.92
N ILE A 97 -2.70 -13.23 -4.66
CA ILE A 97 -3.56 -14.20 -5.36
C ILE A 97 -3.56 -13.93 -6.88
N LYS A 98 -3.57 -12.66 -7.29
CA LYS A 98 -3.54 -12.27 -8.70
C LYS A 98 -2.23 -12.73 -9.38
N GLU A 99 -1.10 -12.71 -8.66
CA GLU A 99 0.15 -13.25 -9.18
C GLU A 99 0.13 -14.78 -9.30
N ARG A 100 -0.37 -15.49 -8.28
CA ARG A 100 -0.45 -16.96 -8.34
C ARG A 100 -1.32 -17.45 -9.49
N LEU A 101 -2.42 -16.76 -9.78
CA LEU A 101 -3.28 -17.03 -10.93
C LEU A 101 -2.52 -16.85 -12.26
N PHE A 102 -1.77 -15.74 -12.41
CA PHE A 102 -0.95 -15.52 -13.61
C PHE A 102 0.17 -16.55 -13.79
N ARG A 103 0.69 -17.14 -12.70
CA ARG A 103 1.73 -18.19 -12.78
C ARG A 103 1.21 -19.59 -13.10
N ARG A 104 -0.11 -19.84 -13.11
CA ARG A 104 -0.69 -21.16 -13.39
C ARG A 104 -1.57 -21.10 -14.65
N PRO A 105 -0.97 -21.07 -15.86
CA PRO A 105 -1.72 -20.88 -17.11
C PRO A 105 -2.76 -21.98 -17.38
N TRP A 106 -2.61 -23.17 -16.80
CA TRP A 106 -3.44 -24.35 -17.05
C TRP A 106 -4.80 -24.36 -16.31
N VAL A 107 -5.00 -23.48 -15.32
CA VAL A 107 -6.24 -23.50 -14.49
C VAL A 107 -7.47 -23.00 -15.26
N PHE A 108 -7.26 -22.37 -16.42
CA PHE A 108 -8.34 -21.87 -17.30
C PHE A 108 -8.37 -22.55 -18.68
N SER A 109 -7.66 -23.66 -18.86
CA SER A 109 -7.80 -24.46 -20.08
C SER A 109 -8.96 -25.44 -19.86
N ASN A 110 -10.11 -25.12 -20.41
CA ASN A 110 -11.26 -26.04 -20.52
C ASN A 110 -10.99 -27.10 -21.58
#